data_AF-A0A7L2H1Z6-F1
#
_entry.id   AF-A0A7L2H1Z6-F1
#
_cell.length_a   1.000
_cell.length_b   1.000
_cell.length_c   1.000
_cell.angle_alpha   90.00
_cell.angle_beta   90.00
_cell.angle_gamma   90.00
#
_symmetry.space_group_name_H-M   'P 1'
#
loop_
_entity.id
_entity.type
_entity.pdbx_description
1 polymer ?
#
loop_
_entity_poly.entity_id
_entity_poly.type
_entity_poly.pdbx_seq_one_letter_code
_entity_poly.pdbx_strand_id
1 'polypeptide(L)'
;AGSAGVDPATAVEITLWDSTVQCIPTATKGPLGYGLSALLLGRSSTRRKGLFVLPGVIDTDFTGQIQIMVWTPIPPVNIPAASRIAQLVPFKACVPHALEQNRGEGSFGSTGEPDVFWALEIEKRKPTLKIRLMHPRAQPEVWECGILVDTGADVAIIA
;
A
#
# COMPACT_ATOMS: atom_id res chain seq x y z
N ALA A 1 -33.23 12.40 2.80
CA ALA A 1 -31.79 12.16 2.57
C ALA A 1 -31.06 12.38 3.89
N GLY A 2 -30.06 11.56 4.21
CA GLY A 2 -29.34 11.60 5.51
C GLY A 2 -28.07 10.75 5.52
N SER A 3 -27.37 10.64 4.38
CA SER A 3 -26.11 9.89 4.30
C SER A 3 -25.03 10.62 5.10
N ALA A 4 -24.28 9.87 5.91
CA ALA A 4 -23.17 10.41 6.68
C ALA A 4 -21.90 10.63 5.84
N GLY A 5 -21.78 9.98 4.68
CA GLY A 5 -20.59 10.04 3.84
C GLY A 5 -20.86 10.02 2.35
N VAL A 6 -19.80 10.22 1.57
CA VAL A 6 -19.78 10.16 0.10
C VAL A 6 -19.03 8.92 -0.36
N ASP A 7 -19.49 8.29 -1.44
CA ASP A 7 -18.91 7.04 -1.94
C ASP A 7 -17.90 7.33 -3.08
N PRO A 8 -16.56 7.32 -2.85
CA PRO A 8 -15.59 7.45 -3.93
C PRO A 8 -15.63 6.23 -4.85
N ALA A 9 -15.41 6.47 -6.14
CA ALA A 9 -15.37 5.43 -7.17
C ALA A 9 -13.92 4.97 -7.42
N THR A 10 -13.68 3.67 -7.55
CA THR A 10 -12.38 3.13 -7.97
C THR A 10 -12.00 3.68 -9.35
N ALA A 11 -10.73 4.05 -9.54
CA ALA A 11 -10.22 4.57 -10.81
C ALA A 11 -9.90 3.45 -11.81
N VAL A 12 -9.56 2.27 -11.31
CA VAL A 12 -9.08 1.13 -12.10
C VAL A 12 -9.82 -0.14 -11.72
N GLU A 13 -9.83 -1.09 -12.65
CA GLU A 13 -10.17 -2.48 -12.35
C GLU A 13 -8.96 -3.17 -11.71
N ILE A 14 -9.22 -4.02 -10.71
CA ILE A 14 -8.18 -4.81 -10.03
C ILE A 14 -8.73 -6.16 -9.59
N THR A 15 -7.87 -7.17 -9.63
CA THR A 15 -8.15 -8.48 -9.05
C THR A 15 -7.19 -8.72 -7.88
N LEU A 16 -7.73 -8.98 -6.69
CA LEU A 16 -6.97 -9.43 -5.54
C LEU A 16 -6.71 -10.93 -5.68
N TRP A 17 -5.46 -11.31 -5.91
CA TRP A 17 -5.06 -12.71 -6.13
C TRP A 17 -4.71 -13.46 -4.84
N ASP A 18 -4.37 -12.72 -3.79
CA ASP A 18 -4.02 -13.24 -2.49
C ASP A 18 -4.68 -12.40 -1.37
N SER A 19 -4.32 -12.70 -0.13
CA SER A 19 -4.82 -12.01 1.07
C SER A 19 -3.93 -10.84 1.48
N THR A 20 -3.03 -10.36 0.63
CA THR A 20 -2.22 -9.16 0.93
C THR A 20 -3.08 -7.90 0.84
N VAL A 21 -2.65 -6.86 1.55
CA VAL A 21 -3.31 -5.55 1.46
C VAL A 21 -2.93 -4.90 0.14
N GLN A 22 -3.94 -4.47 -0.61
CA GLN A 22 -3.77 -3.76 -1.88
C GLN A 22 -4.32 -2.34 -1.76
N CYS A 23 -3.60 -1.37 -2.31
CA CYS A 23 -4.05 0.02 -2.41
C CYS A 23 -4.69 0.26 -3.78
N ILE A 24 -5.99 0.59 -3.77
CA ILE A 24 -6.76 0.84 -4.99
C ILE A 24 -6.95 2.35 -5.17
N PRO A 25 -6.48 2.95 -6.27
CA PRO A 25 -6.69 4.37 -6.53
C PRO A 25 -8.17 4.66 -6.78
N THR A 26 -8.64 5.80 -6.29
CA THR A 26 -9.98 6.32 -6.61
C THR A 26 -9.90 7.43 -7.65
N ALA A 27 -11.00 7.71 -8.33
CA ALA A 27 -11.09 8.87 -9.23
C ALA A 27 -11.10 10.22 -8.47
N THR A 28 -11.13 10.19 -7.14
CA THR A 28 -11.22 11.36 -6.27
C THR A 28 -9.84 11.76 -5.75
N LYS A 29 -9.50 13.04 -5.88
CA LYS A 29 -8.37 13.66 -5.14
C LYS A 29 -8.87 14.32 -3.87
N GLY A 30 -8.01 14.39 -2.86
CA GLY A 30 -8.29 15.20 -1.68
C GLY A 30 -8.08 16.70 -1.93
N PRO A 31 -8.44 17.55 -0.94
CA PRO A 31 -9.18 17.20 0.27
C PRO A 31 -10.69 17.10 0.00
N LEU A 32 -11.48 16.72 1.01
CA LEU A 32 -12.95 16.67 0.88
C LEU A 32 -13.58 18.06 0.70
N GLY A 33 -12.84 19.12 1.05
CA GLY A 33 -13.28 20.51 1.05
C GLY A 33 -13.76 20.98 2.42
N TYR A 34 -14.12 22.28 2.51
CA TYR A 34 -14.69 22.92 3.71
C TYR A 34 -13.85 22.80 5.00
N GLY A 35 -12.54 22.56 4.87
CA GLY A 35 -11.66 22.33 6.03
C GLY A 35 -12.02 21.07 6.83
N LEU A 36 -12.58 20.05 6.16
CA LEU A 36 -12.95 18.77 6.76
C LEU A 36 -11.95 17.68 6.39
N SER A 37 -11.52 16.92 7.40
CA SER A 37 -10.88 15.62 7.21
C SER A 37 -11.96 14.57 6.91
N ALA A 38 -11.57 13.39 6.45
CA ALA A 38 -12.50 12.30 6.24
C ALA A 38 -11.97 10.96 6.77
N LEU A 39 -12.87 10.18 7.36
CA LEU A 39 -12.63 8.76 7.62
C LEU A 39 -12.98 7.97 6.36
N LEU A 40 -12.00 7.26 5.81
CA LEU A 40 -12.21 6.30 4.74
C LEU A 40 -12.59 4.95 5.36
N LEU A 41 -13.83 4.54 5.15
CA LEU A 41 -14.41 3.33 5.75
C LEU A 41 -15.02 2.42 4.70
N GLY A 42 -15.04 1.11 4.97
CA GLY A 42 -15.78 0.16 4.15
C GLY A 42 -17.29 0.38 4.19
N ARG A 43 -17.96 0.15 3.07
CA ARG A 43 -19.44 0.10 3.04
C ARG A 43 -19.91 -1.22 3.62
N SER A 44 -21.09 -1.23 4.24
CA SER A 44 -21.70 -2.46 4.76
C SER A 44 -21.89 -3.52 3.65
N SER A 45 -22.26 -3.08 2.45
CA SER A 45 -22.38 -3.93 1.26
C SER A 45 -21.06 -4.55 0.83
N THR A 46 -19.95 -3.86 1.03
CA THR A 46 -18.60 -4.33 0.67
C THR A 46 -18.16 -5.42 1.63
N ARG A 47 -18.30 -5.17 2.94
CA ARG A 47 -17.99 -6.17 3.98
C ARG A 47 -18.81 -7.44 3.81
N ARG A 48 -20.09 -7.32 3.46
CA ARG A 48 -20.97 -8.48 3.22
C ARG A 48 -20.48 -9.38 2.06
N LYS A 49 -19.72 -8.84 1.12
CA LYS A 49 -19.12 -9.57 -0.01
C LYS A 49 -17.75 -10.19 0.32
N GLY A 50 -17.30 -10.12 1.57
CA GLY A 50 -16.00 -10.62 1.99
C GLY A 50 -14.82 -9.70 1.66
N LEU A 51 -15.08 -8.49 1.14
CA LEU A 51 -14.04 -7.48 0.91
C LEU A 51 -13.97 -6.53 2.11
N PHE A 52 -12.79 -6.43 2.71
CA PHE A 52 -12.53 -5.57 3.86
C PHE A 52 -11.76 -4.34 3.42
N VAL A 53 -12.33 -3.16 3.68
CA VAL A 53 -11.61 -1.89 3.55
C VAL A 53 -10.97 -1.60 4.90
N LEU A 54 -9.66 -1.41 4.91
CA LEU A 54 -8.94 -0.98 6.10
C LEU A 54 -9.22 0.50 6.34
N PRO A 55 -9.55 0.92 7.59
CA PRO A 55 -9.79 2.32 7.89
C PRO A 55 -8.59 3.20 7.53
N GLY A 56 -8.87 4.38 6.98
CA GLY A 56 -7.87 5.41 6.70
C GLY A 56 -8.36 6.80 7.10
N VAL A 57 -7.42 7.72 7.28
CA VAL A 57 -7.71 9.14 7.51
C VAL A 57 -7.22 9.92 6.29
N ILE A 58 -8.09 10.77 5.75
CA ILE A 58 -7.77 11.74 4.71
C ILE A 58 -7.72 13.11 5.37
N ASP A 59 -6.55 13.72 5.40
CA ASP A 59 -6.36 15.02 6.02
C ASP A 59 -6.95 16.15 5.20
N THR A 60 -7.26 17.25 5.88
CA THR A 60 -7.78 18.50 5.29
C THR A 60 -6.87 19.12 4.24
N ASP A 61 -5.57 18.83 4.28
CA ASP A 61 -4.53 19.39 3.41
C ASP A 61 -3.92 18.34 2.46
N PHE A 62 -4.45 17.11 2.47
CA PHE A 62 -4.05 16.08 1.52
C PHE A 62 -4.61 16.41 0.13
N THR A 63 -3.73 16.59 -0.85
CA THR A 63 -4.10 16.97 -2.24
C THR A 63 -3.91 15.82 -3.24
N GLY A 64 -3.38 14.69 -2.78
CA GLY A 64 -3.13 13.52 -3.60
C GLY A 64 -4.39 12.73 -3.97
N GLN A 65 -4.20 11.70 -4.78
CA GLN A 65 -5.25 10.75 -5.12
C GLN A 65 -5.60 9.89 -3.90
N ILE A 66 -6.89 9.83 -3.55
CA ILE A 66 -7.35 9.01 -2.44
C ILE A 66 -7.22 7.53 -2.85
N GLN A 67 -6.61 6.74 -1.98
CA GLN A 67 -6.40 5.30 -2.15
C GLN A 67 -7.26 4.55 -1.13
N ILE A 68 -7.89 3.44 -1.56
CA ILE A 68 -8.63 2.53 -0.69
C ILE A 68 -7.75 1.33 -0.41
N MET A 69 -7.36 1.14 0.85
CA MET A 69 -6.68 -0.07 1.29
C MET A 69 -7.69 -1.21 1.46
N VAL A 70 -7.49 -2.30 0.74
CA VAL A 70 -8.38 -3.46 0.78
C VAL A 70 -7.65 -4.77 1.00
N TRP A 71 -8.35 -5.72 1.60
CA TRP A 71 -7.93 -7.11 1.73
C TRP A 71 -9.18 -8.01 1.70
N THR A 72 -9.03 -9.23 1.20
CA THR A 72 -10.03 -10.31 1.29
C THR A 72 -9.41 -11.58 1.89
N PRO A 73 -10.09 -12.30 2.80
CA PRO A 73 -9.64 -13.61 3.26
C PRO A 73 -9.92 -14.74 2.25
N ILE A 74 -10.68 -14.47 1.18
CA ILE A 74 -11.11 -15.47 0.18
C ILE A 74 -10.82 -14.93 -1.23
N PRO A 75 -9.55 -14.92 -1.68
CA PRO A 75 -9.20 -14.60 -3.07
C PRO A 75 -9.59 -15.76 -4.03
N PRO A 76 -9.75 -15.50 -5.35
CA PRO A 76 -9.62 -14.19 -5.99
C PRO A 76 -10.89 -13.33 -5.88
N VAL A 77 -10.71 -12.01 -5.80
CA VAL A 77 -11.82 -11.03 -5.85
C VAL A 77 -11.54 -9.99 -6.92
N ASN A 78 -12.40 -9.90 -7.93
CA ASN A 78 -12.36 -8.85 -8.94
C ASN A 78 -13.19 -7.63 -8.50
N ILE A 79 -12.62 -6.44 -8.68
CA ILE A 79 -13.23 -5.15 -8.39
C ILE A 79 -13.17 -4.33 -9.68
N PRO A 80 -14.29 -4.16 -10.40
CA PRO A 80 -14.34 -3.33 -11.60
C PRO A 80 -14.00 -1.87 -11.32
N ALA A 81 -13.54 -1.16 -12.35
CA ALA A 81 -13.42 0.30 -12.33
C ALA A 81 -14.79 0.95 -12.03
N ALA A 82 -14.76 2.17 -11.48
CA ALA A 82 -15.93 2.93 -11.04
C ALA A 82 -16.77 2.28 -9.91
N SER A 83 -16.25 1.24 -9.25
CA SER A 83 -16.91 0.60 -8.12
C SER A 83 -16.91 1.49 -6.88
N ARG A 84 -18.03 1.55 -6.17
CA ARG A 84 -18.17 2.25 -4.87
C ARG A 84 -18.04 1.26 -3.73
N ILE A 85 -16.82 1.00 -3.29
CA ILE A 85 -16.52 -0.02 -2.26
C ILE A 85 -16.25 0.57 -0.87
N ALA A 86 -15.93 1.86 -0.80
CA ALA A 86 -15.69 2.60 0.43
C ALA A 86 -16.59 3.84 0.51
N GLN A 87 -16.59 4.49 1.66
CA GLN A 87 -17.25 5.77 1.92
C GLN A 87 -16.28 6.69 2.68
N LEU A 88 -16.36 7.98 2.39
CA LEU A 88 -15.66 9.05 3.08
C LEU A 88 -16.65 9.73 4.03
N VAL A 89 -16.42 9.60 5.34
CA VAL A 89 -17.24 10.23 6.38
C VAL A 89 -16.52 11.49 6.88
N PRO A 90 -16.99 12.70 6.53
CA PRO A 90 -16.36 13.95 6.94
C PRO A 90 -16.42 14.15 8.45
N PHE A 91 -15.35 14.73 9.00
CA PHE A 91 -15.30 15.19 10.39
C PHE A 91 -14.40 16.43 10.50
N LYS A 92 -14.58 17.20 11.58
CA LYS A 92 -13.69 18.30 11.92
C LYS A 92 -12.62 17.78 12.88
N ALA A 93 -11.37 17.79 12.43
CA ALA A 93 -10.23 17.44 13.28
C ALA A 93 -10.01 18.55 14.32
N CYS A 94 -9.76 18.15 15.58
CA CYS A 94 -9.40 19.05 16.68
C CYS A 94 -7.95 18.82 17.10
N VAL A 95 -7.06 18.59 16.12
CA VAL A 95 -5.63 18.39 16.35
C VAL A 95 -4.93 19.74 16.24
N PRO A 96 -4.02 20.10 17.17
CA PRO A 96 -3.24 21.33 17.05
C PRO A 96 -2.41 21.33 15.76
N HIS A 97 -2.43 22.43 15.00
CA HIS A 97 -1.50 22.61 13.88
C HIS A 97 -0.07 22.75 14.41
N ALA A 98 0.71 21.68 14.34
CA ALA A 98 2.14 21.72 14.60
C ALA A 98 2.84 22.13 13.30
N LEU A 99 3.18 23.42 13.19
CA LEU A 99 3.92 24.07 12.09
C LEU A 99 3.24 24.07 10.71
N GLU A 100 3.47 25.13 9.93
CA GLU A 100 2.96 25.32 8.56
C GLU A 100 3.69 24.43 7.56
N GLN A 101 3.51 23.11 7.64
CA GLN A 101 3.93 22.19 6.59
C GLN A 101 2.69 21.60 5.92
N ASN A 102 2.50 21.94 4.64
CA ASN A 102 1.47 21.33 3.82
C ASN A 102 1.87 19.89 3.50
N ARG A 103 1.00 18.93 3.82
CA ARG A 103 1.20 17.51 3.50
C ARG A 103 1.37 17.26 1.99
N GLY A 104 0.69 18.02 1.14
CA GLY A 104 0.78 17.88 -0.32
C GLY A 104 0.18 16.55 -0.82
N GLU A 105 0.82 15.95 -1.82
CA GLU A 105 0.40 14.66 -2.39
C GLU A 105 1.01 13.44 -1.65
N GLY A 106 1.83 13.66 -0.63
CA GLY A 106 2.49 12.62 0.17
C GLY A 106 1.51 11.72 0.93
N SER A 107 1.70 10.41 0.84
CA SER A 107 0.84 9.39 1.47
C SER A 107 1.66 8.22 2.03
N PHE A 108 1.04 7.39 2.87
CA PHE A 108 1.64 6.17 3.43
C PHE A 108 2.98 6.36 4.14
N GLY A 109 3.12 7.44 4.92
CA GLY A 109 4.36 7.69 5.67
C GLY A 109 5.50 8.23 4.82
N SER A 110 5.23 8.85 3.67
CA SER A 110 6.25 9.39 2.73
C SER A 110 7.28 10.35 3.32
N THR A 111 7.05 10.89 4.52
CA THR A 111 7.97 11.82 5.22
C THR A 111 8.63 11.21 6.46
N GLY A 112 8.30 9.96 6.82
CA GLY A 112 8.84 9.27 7.99
C GLY A 112 9.91 8.25 7.63
N GLU A 113 10.70 7.83 8.61
CA GLU A 113 11.56 6.66 8.49
C GLU A 113 10.71 5.38 8.41
N PRO A 114 11.19 4.30 7.76
CA PRO A 114 10.47 3.03 7.74
C PRO A 114 10.34 2.43 9.14
N ASP A 115 9.13 2.40 9.69
CA ASP A 115 8.84 1.82 11.02
C ASP A 115 8.47 0.33 10.97
N VAL A 116 8.13 -0.20 9.79
CA VAL A 116 7.68 -1.58 9.59
C VAL A 116 8.58 -2.27 8.57
N PHE A 117 9.27 -3.33 9.01
CA PHE A 117 10.14 -4.15 8.18
C PHE A 117 9.47 -5.49 7.86
N TRP A 118 9.47 -5.88 6.59
CA TRP A 118 9.07 -7.23 6.19
C TRP A 118 10.22 -8.20 6.45
N ALA A 119 9.96 -9.24 7.24
CA ALA A 119 10.86 -10.37 7.41
C ALA A 119 10.30 -11.57 6.66
N LEU A 120 10.99 -12.02 5.62
CA LEU A 120 10.73 -13.31 4.98
C LEU A 120 11.55 -14.38 5.71
N GLU A 121 10.87 -15.39 6.26
CA GLU A 121 11.56 -16.59 6.72
C GLU A 121 12.09 -17.35 5.51
N ILE A 122 13.42 -17.35 5.34
CA ILE A 122 14.03 -17.99 4.19
C ILE A 122 14.19 -19.50 4.46
N GLU A 123 13.18 -20.30 4.08
CA GLU A 123 13.19 -21.77 4.22
C GLU A 123 14.33 -22.46 3.44
N LYS A 124 14.66 -23.71 3.81
CA LYS A 124 15.82 -24.48 3.26
C LYS A 124 15.75 -24.79 1.75
N ARG A 125 14.59 -24.70 1.10
CA ARG A 125 14.37 -25.03 -0.33
C ARG A 125 14.60 -23.83 -1.26
N LYS A 126 15.65 -23.06 -1.02
CA LYS A 126 15.95 -21.82 -1.73
C LYS A 126 16.29 -22.08 -3.20
N PRO A 127 15.85 -21.25 -4.16
CA PRO A 127 16.50 -21.18 -5.46
C PRO A 127 17.85 -20.50 -5.25
N THR A 128 18.90 -21.27 -5.01
CA THR A 128 20.27 -20.75 -5.02
C THR A 128 20.88 -20.95 -6.40
N LEU A 129 21.49 -19.90 -6.93
CA LEU A 129 22.33 -19.99 -8.12
C LEU A 129 23.77 -20.13 -7.66
N LYS A 130 24.45 -21.18 -8.10
CA LYS A 130 25.90 -21.26 -7.94
C LYS A 130 26.53 -20.36 -8.99
N ILE A 131 27.26 -19.34 -8.57
CA ILE A 131 28.03 -18.50 -9.48
C ILE A 131 29.52 -18.64 -9.22
N ARG A 132 30.31 -18.34 -10.25
CA ARG A 132 31.76 -18.28 -10.20
C ARG A 132 32.22 -16.84 -10.33
N LEU A 133 32.86 -16.32 -9.30
CA LEU A 133 33.47 -14.99 -9.34
C LEU A 133 34.95 -15.11 -9.69
N MET A 134 35.40 -14.28 -10.63
CA MET A 134 36.81 -14.17 -11.02
C MET A 134 37.32 -12.77 -10.69
N HIS A 135 38.37 -12.69 -9.88
CA HIS A 135 39.03 -11.42 -9.60
C HIS A 135 40.01 -11.08 -10.75
N PRO A 136 39.93 -9.89 -11.37
CA PRO A 136 40.75 -9.56 -12.55
C PRO A 136 42.26 -9.45 -12.29
N ARG A 137 42.67 -9.25 -11.03
CA ARG A 137 44.07 -8.95 -10.65
C ARG A 137 44.69 -9.96 -9.67
N ALA A 138 43.95 -11.00 -9.30
CA ALA A 138 44.48 -12.11 -8.52
C ALA A 138 44.50 -13.32 -9.45
N GLN A 139 45.59 -14.09 -9.45
CA GLN A 139 45.65 -15.40 -10.09
C GLN A 139 44.43 -16.25 -9.68
N PRO A 140 43.96 -17.21 -10.52
CA PRO A 140 42.55 -17.55 -10.66
C PRO A 140 41.99 -18.26 -9.43
N GLU A 141 41.59 -17.49 -8.42
CA GLU A 141 40.68 -17.98 -7.40
C GLU A 141 39.28 -17.85 -7.99
N VAL A 142 38.79 -18.97 -8.51
CA VAL A 142 37.38 -19.13 -8.85
C VAL A 142 36.65 -19.38 -7.55
N TRP A 143 35.91 -18.37 -7.09
CA TRP A 143 35.08 -18.49 -5.89
C TRP A 143 33.71 -19.03 -6.31
N GLU A 144 33.41 -20.27 -5.92
CA GLU A 144 32.05 -20.81 -6.03
C GLU A 144 31.26 -20.42 -4.78
N CYS A 145 30.27 -19.55 -4.94
CA CYS A 145 29.33 -19.22 -3.88
C CYS A 145 27.89 -19.51 -4.33
N GLY A 146 27.08 -19.96 -3.37
CA GLY A 146 25.63 -20.07 -3.57
C GLY A 146 24.99 -18.72 -3.29
N ILE A 147 24.41 -18.08 -4.30
CA ILE A 147 23.69 -16.82 -4.16
C ILE A 147 22.20 -17.12 -4.14
N LEU A 148 21.46 -16.46 -3.24
CA LEU A 148 20.01 -16.47 -3.24
C LEU A 148 19.50 -15.77 -4.51
N VAL A 149 18.71 -16.48 -5.31
CA VAL A 149 18.06 -15.87 -6.47
C VAL A 149 16.95 -14.95 -5.96
N ASP A 150 17.11 -13.69 -6.30
CA ASP A 150 16.24 -12.52 -6.12
C ASP A 150 14.96 -12.71 -5.27
N THR A 151 14.96 -12.08 -4.09
CA THR A 151 13.77 -11.92 -3.23
C THR A 151 13.08 -10.57 -3.40
N GLY A 152 13.37 -9.83 -4.48
CA GLY A 152 12.88 -8.46 -4.72
C GLY A 152 13.67 -7.40 -3.96
N ALA A 153 14.93 -7.66 -3.62
CA ALA A 153 15.81 -6.70 -2.94
C ALA A 153 16.79 -6.06 -3.93
N ASP A 154 16.93 -4.73 -3.90
CA ASP A 154 17.87 -3.99 -4.76
C ASP A 154 19.36 -4.22 -4.41
N VAL A 155 19.66 -5.10 -3.44
CA VAL A 155 21.01 -5.35 -2.91
C VAL A 155 21.25 -6.85 -2.79
N ALA A 156 22.33 -7.32 -3.42
CA ALA A 156 22.84 -8.68 -3.23
C ALA A 156 23.97 -8.67 -2.19
N ILE A 157 23.83 -9.48 -1.14
CA ILE A 157 24.87 -9.68 -0.11
C ILE A 157 25.60 -10.99 -0.40
N ILE A 158 26.93 -10.92 -0.54
CA ILE A 158 27.81 -12.08 -0.66
C ILE A 158 28.51 -12.23 0.70
N ALA A 159 28.36 -13.39 1.35
CA ALA A 159 29.00 -13.73 2.61
C ALA A 159 30.17 -14.69 2.40
#